data_AF-K0F4W0-F1
#
_entry.id   AF-K0F4W0-F1
#
_cell.length_a   1.000
_cell.length_b   1.000
_cell.length_c   1.000
_cell.angle_alpha   90.00
_cell.angle_beta   90.00
_cell.angle_gamma   90.00
#
_symmetry.space_group_name_H-M   'P 1'
#
loop_
_entity.id
_entity.type
_entity.pdbx_description
1 polymer ?
#
loop_
_entity_poly.entity_id
_entity_poly.type
_entity_poly.pdbx_seq_one_letter_code
_entity_poly.pdbx_strand_id
1 'polypeptide(L)'
;MALAIRDGLPLGHKHHVTDFIAAADEHLYMIYVGVGWALARLPRPLHQAALSGASDPVLMWLALDGYGFHQAYFHTDRYVKQQYVDAKPPAVSNRHPGYTPRAIDQGIGRALWFVSGADPAAACTLIEGFAAPRRPDLFAGLGLAATYAGGATADELATLRDRGAAYRRDLGQGATFAAEARARARIVQPNTATTLAVLTGQRVADASTIAIDARPVVHTINGRPGFEVWRERIRHRCLTAEPPDPTASAAPETTAKAES
;
A
#
# COMPACT_ATOMS: atom_id res chain seq x y z
N MET A 1 -8.34 -4.48 12.11
CA MET A 1 -9.34 -5.53 11.82
C MET A 1 -10.30 -5.79 12.97
N ALA A 2 -9.86 -6.37 14.09
CA ALA A 2 -10.79 -6.78 15.17
C ALA A 2 -11.67 -5.62 15.70
N LEU A 3 -11.11 -4.42 15.81
CA LEU A 3 -11.85 -3.21 16.18
C LEU A 3 -12.96 -2.85 15.18
N ALA A 4 -12.65 -2.87 13.88
CA ALA A 4 -13.64 -2.64 12.82
C ALA A 4 -14.70 -3.74 12.75
N ILE A 5 -14.34 -5.00 13.07
CA ILE A 5 -15.32 -6.09 13.23
C ILE A 5 -16.30 -5.74 14.36
N ARG A 6 -15.79 -5.30 15.51
CA ARG A 6 -16.62 -4.90 16.67
C ARG A 6 -17.53 -3.72 16.34
N ASP A 7 -17.01 -2.69 15.66
CA ASP A 7 -17.83 -1.54 15.21
C ASP A 7 -18.93 -1.96 14.22
N GLY A 8 -18.70 -3.05 13.48
CA GLY A 8 -19.69 -3.66 12.58
C GLY A 8 -20.79 -4.45 13.29
N LEU A 9 -20.59 -4.90 14.53
CA LEU A 9 -21.57 -5.71 15.25
C LEU A 9 -22.76 -4.85 15.71
N PRO A 10 -23.99 -5.42 15.78
CA PRO A 10 -25.18 -4.68 16.18
C PRO A 10 -25.19 -4.28 17.66
N LEU A 11 -24.39 -4.96 18.50
CA LEU A 11 -24.30 -4.73 19.94
C LEU A 11 -22.92 -4.16 20.30
N GLY A 12 -22.90 -3.24 21.27
CA GLY A 12 -21.68 -2.62 21.77
C GLY A 12 -21.38 -1.26 21.14
N HIS A 13 -20.20 -0.75 21.45
CA HIS A 13 -19.72 0.54 20.98
C HIS A 13 -19.22 0.46 19.53
N LYS A 14 -19.39 1.56 18.78
CA LYS A 14 -19.02 1.70 17.36
C LYS A 14 -17.93 2.74 17.12
N HIS A 15 -17.11 2.99 18.14
CA HIS A 15 -16.04 3.98 18.11
C HIS A 15 -14.66 3.33 18.30
N HIS A 16 -14.55 2.00 18.21
CA HIS A 16 -13.29 1.30 18.45
C HIS A 16 -12.21 1.68 17.44
N VAL A 17 -12.55 1.83 16.15
CA VAL A 17 -11.62 2.30 15.13
C VAL A 17 -11.26 3.76 15.37
N THR A 18 -12.24 4.62 15.68
CA THR A 18 -12.01 6.06 15.94
C THR A 18 -11.06 6.26 17.12
N ASP A 19 -11.31 5.58 18.24
CA ASP A 19 -10.48 5.67 19.44
C ASP A 19 -9.07 5.14 19.19
N PHE A 20 -8.94 4.08 18.39
CA PHE A 20 -7.63 3.53 18.04
C PHE A 20 -6.85 4.44 17.09
N ILE A 21 -7.52 5.14 16.16
CA ILE A 21 -6.88 6.17 15.34
C ILE A 21 -6.36 7.29 16.25
N ALA A 22 -7.14 7.74 17.23
CA ALA A 22 -6.70 8.78 18.16
C ALA A 22 -5.50 8.34 19.02
N ALA A 23 -5.44 7.06 19.41
CA ALA A 23 -4.38 6.51 20.25
C ALA A 23 -3.12 6.06 19.50
N ALA A 24 -3.22 5.75 18.20
CA ALA A 24 -2.15 5.14 17.40
C ALA A 24 -2.07 5.74 15.98
N ASP A 25 -2.19 7.06 15.87
CA ASP A 25 -2.19 7.80 14.60
C ASP A 25 -0.90 7.62 13.77
N GLU A 26 0.22 7.27 14.42
CA GLU A 26 1.45 6.91 13.72
C GLU A 26 1.30 5.67 12.82
N HIS A 27 0.28 4.83 13.09
CA HIS A 27 -0.05 3.63 12.32
C HIS A 27 -1.28 3.79 11.42
N LEU A 28 -1.73 5.02 11.18
CA LEU A 28 -2.97 5.36 10.46
C LEU A 28 -3.20 4.52 9.20
N TYR A 29 -2.21 4.41 8.31
CA TYR A 29 -2.34 3.64 7.06
C TYR A 29 -2.67 2.17 7.30
N MET A 30 -2.02 1.53 8.28
CA MET A 30 -2.27 0.14 8.63
C MET A 30 -3.63 -0.06 9.30
N ILE A 31 -4.14 0.95 10.02
CA ILE A 31 -5.49 0.92 10.59
C ILE A 31 -6.52 0.84 9.45
N TYR A 32 -6.44 1.69 8.43
CA TYR A 32 -7.35 1.66 7.28
C TYR A 32 -7.26 0.35 6.49
N VAL A 33 -6.05 -0.17 6.25
CA VAL A 33 -5.86 -1.52 5.65
C VAL A 33 -6.55 -2.59 6.51
N GLY A 34 -6.41 -2.49 7.83
CA GLY A 34 -7.05 -3.40 8.77
C GLY A 34 -8.58 -3.29 8.81
N VAL A 35 -9.17 -2.14 8.49
CA VAL A 35 -10.63 -1.99 8.28
C VAL A 35 -11.04 -2.79 7.05
N GLY A 36 -10.26 -2.73 5.97
CA GLY A 36 -10.45 -3.54 4.77
C GLY A 36 -10.53 -5.05 5.02
N TRP A 37 -9.66 -5.56 5.88
CA TRP A 37 -9.69 -6.96 6.32
C TRP A 37 -10.98 -7.32 7.06
N ALA A 38 -11.57 -6.38 7.81
CA ALA A 38 -12.86 -6.62 8.45
C ALA A 38 -13.98 -6.73 7.41
N LEU A 39 -13.96 -5.91 6.35
CA LEU A 39 -14.93 -5.98 5.26
C LEU A 39 -14.87 -7.31 4.50
N ALA A 40 -13.70 -7.92 4.41
CA ALA A 40 -13.53 -9.24 3.79
C ALA A 40 -14.17 -10.38 4.61
N ARG A 41 -14.42 -10.15 5.91
CA ARG A 41 -14.93 -11.17 6.85
C ARG A 41 -16.35 -10.91 7.33
N LEU A 42 -16.81 -9.65 7.27
CA LEU A 42 -18.15 -9.28 7.67
C LEU A 42 -19.16 -9.49 6.54
N PRO A 43 -20.40 -9.89 6.86
CA PRO A 43 -21.49 -9.85 5.89
C PRO A 43 -21.79 -8.40 5.48
N ARG A 44 -22.16 -8.20 4.21
CA ARG A 44 -22.36 -6.87 3.60
C ARG A 44 -23.22 -5.88 4.40
N PRO A 45 -24.34 -6.27 5.04
CA PRO A 45 -25.16 -5.34 5.82
C PRO A 45 -24.40 -4.65 6.97
N LEU A 46 -23.28 -5.23 7.41
CA LEU A 46 -22.47 -4.69 8.50
C LEU A 46 -21.30 -3.81 8.02
N HIS A 47 -21.05 -3.73 6.71
CA HIS A 47 -19.90 -3.00 6.16
C HIS A 47 -19.94 -1.52 6.49
N GLN A 48 -21.12 -0.89 6.39
CA GLN A 48 -21.26 0.54 6.69
C GLN A 48 -20.95 0.86 8.16
N ALA A 49 -21.36 -0.02 9.07
CA ALA A 49 -21.06 0.12 10.49
C ALA A 49 -19.55 -0.06 10.77
N ALA A 50 -18.90 -1.05 10.14
CA ALA A 50 -17.47 -1.27 10.25
C ALA A 50 -16.60 -0.14 9.66
N LEU A 51 -17.14 0.63 8.72
CA LEU A 51 -16.49 1.79 8.11
C LEU A 51 -16.68 3.08 8.92
N SER A 52 -17.54 3.10 9.94
CA SER A 52 -17.95 4.34 10.62
C SER A 52 -16.80 5.15 11.24
N GLY A 53 -15.76 4.49 11.74
CA GLY A 53 -14.56 5.15 12.26
C GLY A 53 -13.48 5.47 11.21
N ALA A 54 -13.63 5.02 9.97
CA ALA A 54 -12.68 5.24 8.87
C ALA A 54 -13.08 6.45 8.02
N SER A 55 -13.06 7.65 8.62
CA SER A 55 -13.66 8.87 8.08
C SER A 55 -12.78 9.70 7.13
N ASP A 56 -11.48 9.40 7.02
CA ASP A 56 -10.56 10.18 6.17
C ASP A 56 -10.95 10.06 4.69
N PRO A 57 -11.12 11.20 3.99
CA PRO A 57 -11.68 11.22 2.65
C PRO A 57 -10.79 10.58 1.58
N VAL A 58 -9.49 10.45 1.86
CA VAL A 58 -8.47 9.92 0.95
C VAL A 58 -8.05 8.52 1.38
N LEU A 59 -7.84 8.28 2.67
CA LEU A 59 -7.36 6.97 3.16
C LEU A 59 -8.41 5.88 3.15
N MET A 60 -9.70 6.21 3.04
CA MET A 60 -10.76 5.20 2.93
C MET A 60 -10.52 4.17 1.81
N TRP A 61 -9.83 4.56 0.74
CA TRP A 61 -9.47 3.65 -0.35
C TRP A 61 -8.46 2.58 0.07
N LEU A 62 -7.68 2.80 1.13
CA LEU A 62 -6.82 1.77 1.72
C LEU A 62 -7.62 0.64 2.38
N ALA A 63 -8.90 0.85 2.71
CA ALA A 63 -9.76 -0.26 3.13
C ALA A 63 -10.06 -1.20 1.95
N LEU A 64 -10.19 -0.69 0.71
CA LEU A 64 -10.34 -1.56 -0.45
C LEU A 64 -9.02 -2.24 -0.86
N ASP A 65 -7.89 -1.55 -0.68
CA ASP A 65 -6.57 -2.18 -0.75
C ASP A 65 -6.45 -3.32 0.28
N GLY A 66 -6.79 -3.09 1.55
CA GLY A 66 -6.78 -4.13 2.57
C GLY A 66 -7.74 -5.30 2.27
N TYR A 67 -8.92 -5.01 1.71
CA TYR A 67 -9.86 -6.02 1.23
C TYR A 67 -9.25 -6.85 0.10
N GLY A 68 -8.68 -6.20 -0.92
CA GLY A 68 -8.04 -6.87 -2.05
C GLY A 68 -6.87 -7.74 -1.62
N PHE A 69 -6.06 -7.28 -0.66
CA PHE A 69 -5.00 -8.07 -0.05
C PHE A 69 -5.56 -9.34 0.58
N HIS A 70 -6.54 -9.21 1.47
CA HIS A 70 -7.13 -10.35 2.16
C HIS A 70 -7.69 -11.37 1.15
N GLN A 71 -8.43 -10.89 0.15
CA GLN A 71 -9.03 -11.74 -0.86
C GLN A 71 -7.98 -12.51 -1.68
N ALA A 72 -6.93 -11.84 -2.15
CA ALA A 72 -5.86 -12.50 -2.90
C ALA A 72 -5.00 -13.43 -2.06
N TYR A 73 -4.78 -13.12 -0.78
CA TYR A 73 -3.96 -13.95 0.10
C TYR A 73 -4.69 -15.22 0.58
N PHE A 74 -5.94 -15.10 1.01
CA PHE A 74 -6.71 -16.24 1.54
C PHE A 74 -7.52 -17.00 0.48
N HIS A 75 -7.76 -16.38 -0.68
CA HIS A 75 -8.47 -16.99 -1.80
C HIS A 75 -7.64 -16.89 -3.09
N THR A 76 -6.35 -17.24 -3.00
CA THR A 76 -5.34 -17.16 -4.07
C THR A 76 -5.81 -17.78 -5.38
N ASP A 77 -6.41 -18.97 -5.35
CA ASP A 77 -6.89 -19.63 -6.57
C ASP A 77 -7.93 -18.77 -7.31
N ARG A 78 -8.82 -18.10 -6.58
CA ARG A 78 -9.88 -17.27 -7.15
C ARG A 78 -9.37 -15.92 -7.63
N TYR A 79 -8.67 -15.18 -6.77
CA TYR A 79 -8.30 -13.80 -7.07
C TYR A 79 -6.98 -13.67 -7.85
N VAL A 80 -6.08 -14.65 -7.73
CA VAL A 80 -4.80 -14.66 -8.45
C VAL A 80 -4.87 -15.55 -9.68
N LYS A 81 -5.15 -16.85 -9.53
CA LYS A 81 -5.10 -17.79 -10.67
C LYS A 81 -6.25 -17.58 -11.66
N GLN A 82 -7.48 -17.43 -11.16
CA GLN A 82 -8.65 -17.11 -11.98
C GLN A 82 -8.80 -15.60 -12.25
N GLN A 83 -7.94 -14.77 -11.66
CA GLN A 83 -7.93 -13.32 -11.83
C GLN A 83 -9.30 -12.65 -11.59
N TYR A 84 -10.06 -13.21 -10.65
CA TYR A 84 -11.45 -12.81 -10.40
C TYR A 84 -11.59 -11.31 -10.08
N VAL A 85 -12.66 -10.70 -10.61
CA VAL A 85 -13.10 -9.35 -10.28
C VAL A 85 -14.41 -9.47 -9.49
N ASP A 86 -14.42 -8.95 -8.26
CA ASP A 86 -15.62 -8.97 -7.44
C ASP A 86 -16.70 -8.07 -8.06
N ALA A 87 -17.83 -8.67 -8.43
CA ALA A 87 -18.95 -7.96 -9.04
C ALA A 87 -19.73 -7.10 -8.03
N LYS A 88 -19.55 -7.33 -6.73
CA LYS A 88 -20.25 -6.63 -5.65
C LYS A 88 -19.28 -6.38 -4.47
N PRO A 89 -18.21 -5.60 -4.70
CA PRO A 89 -17.22 -5.31 -3.67
C PRO A 89 -17.81 -4.42 -2.56
N PRO A 90 -17.15 -4.30 -1.40
CA PRO A 90 -17.56 -3.34 -0.38
C PRO A 90 -17.63 -1.92 -0.94
N ALA A 91 -18.68 -1.18 -0.59
CA ALA A 91 -18.83 0.21 -1.01
C ALA A 91 -18.22 1.14 0.05
N VAL A 92 -17.00 1.64 -0.20
CA VAL A 92 -16.38 2.65 0.68
C VAL A 92 -16.73 4.08 0.25
N SER A 93 -17.13 4.28 -1.00
CA SER A 93 -17.50 5.61 -1.51
C SER A 93 -18.61 5.51 -2.56
N ASN A 94 -19.66 6.31 -2.38
CA ASN A 94 -20.72 6.49 -3.39
C ASN A 94 -20.32 7.48 -4.49
N ARG A 95 -19.20 8.20 -4.33
CA ARG A 95 -18.78 9.26 -5.27
C ARG A 95 -18.01 8.72 -6.48
N HIS A 96 -17.26 7.63 -6.29
CA HIS A 96 -16.37 7.07 -7.32
C HIS A 96 -16.46 5.54 -7.40
N PRO A 97 -17.65 4.95 -7.60
CA PRO A 97 -17.79 3.48 -7.59
C PRO A 97 -16.93 2.78 -8.66
N GLY A 98 -16.68 3.44 -9.80
CA GLY A 98 -15.82 2.92 -10.86
C GLY A 98 -14.33 2.81 -10.50
N TYR A 99 -13.89 3.45 -9.41
CA TYR A 99 -12.49 3.35 -8.94
C TYR A 99 -12.27 2.14 -8.01
N THR A 100 -13.33 1.52 -7.50
CA THR A 100 -13.24 0.39 -6.56
C THR A 100 -12.35 -0.75 -7.04
N PRO A 101 -12.46 -1.25 -8.30
CA PRO A 101 -11.58 -2.33 -8.76
C PRO A 101 -10.10 -1.96 -8.73
N ARG A 102 -9.75 -0.70 -9.01
CA ARG A 102 -8.37 -0.21 -8.98
C ARG A 102 -7.78 -0.21 -7.57
N ALA A 103 -8.57 0.16 -6.57
CA ALA A 103 -8.15 0.10 -5.17
C ALA A 103 -7.97 -1.35 -4.68
N ILE A 104 -8.85 -2.26 -5.11
CA ILE A 104 -8.72 -3.69 -4.83
C ILE A 104 -7.45 -4.27 -5.47
N ASP A 105 -7.16 -3.91 -6.72
CA ASP A 105 -5.97 -4.41 -7.44
C ASP A 105 -4.64 -3.96 -6.78
N GLN A 106 -4.60 -2.80 -6.12
CA GLN A 106 -3.44 -2.42 -5.29
C GLN A 106 -3.23 -3.41 -4.14
N GLY A 107 -4.31 -3.79 -3.47
CA GLY A 107 -4.32 -4.83 -2.45
C GLY A 107 -3.87 -6.19 -2.96
N ILE A 108 -4.39 -6.60 -4.11
CA ILE A 108 -3.99 -7.86 -4.78
C ILE A 108 -2.50 -7.82 -5.09
N GLY A 109 -2.01 -6.73 -5.68
CA GLY A 109 -0.59 -6.54 -5.98
C GLY A 109 0.31 -6.68 -4.75
N ARG A 110 -0.12 -6.15 -3.61
CA ARG A 110 0.57 -6.36 -2.34
C ARG A 110 0.58 -7.83 -1.91
N ALA A 111 -0.56 -8.53 -2.02
CA ALA A 111 -0.65 -9.94 -1.66
C ALA A 111 0.24 -10.83 -2.54
N LEU A 112 0.44 -10.47 -3.81
CA LEU A 112 1.30 -11.23 -4.72
C LEU A 112 2.75 -11.34 -4.22
N TRP A 113 3.26 -10.34 -3.51
CA TRP A 113 4.58 -10.43 -2.85
C TRP A 113 4.65 -11.59 -1.85
N PHE A 114 3.60 -11.79 -1.07
CA PHE A 114 3.54 -12.86 -0.07
C PHE A 114 3.23 -14.21 -0.72
N VAL A 115 2.32 -14.23 -1.71
CA VAL A 115 1.96 -15.44 -2.47
C VAL A 115 3.15 -15.99 -3.24
N SER A 116 4.03 -15.12 -3.76
CA SER A 116 5.26 -15.53 -4.44
C SER A 116 6.42 -15.85 -3.48
N GLY A 117 6.22 -15.74 -2.16
CA GLY A 117 7.30 -15.96 -1.19
C GLY A 117 8.42 -14.93 -1.26
N ALA A 118 8.09 -13.68 -1.55
CA ALA A 118 9.03 -12.58 -1.79
C ALA A 118 9.97 -12.78 -3.00
N ASP A 119 9.68 -13.75 -3.88
CA ASP A 119 10.35 -13.89 -5.18
C ASP A 119 9.82 -12.84 -6.17
N PRO A 120 10.65 -11.88 -6.62
CA PRO A 120 10.20 -10.84 -7.53
C PRO A 120 9.93 -11.32 -8.96
N ALA A 121 10.68 -12.32 -9.44
CA ALA A 121 10.48 -12.87 -10.78
C ALA A 121 9.14 -13.62 -10.86
N ALA A 122 8.82 -14.40 -9.82
CA ALA A 122 7.52 -15.06 -9.70
C ALA A 122 6.38 -14.04 -9.55
N ALA A 123 6.54 -12.99 -8.74
CA ALA A 123 5.53 -11.94 -8.61
C ALA A 123 5.26 -11.21 -9.93
N CYS A 124 6.31 -10.83 -10.67
CA CYS A 124 6.16 -10.19 -11.99
C CYS A 124 5.45 -11.11 -12.98
N THR A 125 5.80 -12.39 -13.01
CA THR A 125 5.16 -13.39 -13.88
C THR A 125 3.67 -13.54 -13.56
N LEU A 126 3.28 -13.50 -12.27
CA LEU A 126 1.87 -13.49 -11.88
C LEU A 126 1.15 -12.24 -12.41
N ILE A 127 1.72 -11.04 -12.24
CA ILE A 127 1.12 -9.78 -12.71
C ILE A 127 1.01 -9.74 -14.25
N GLU A 128 2.00 -10.25 -14.95
CA GLU A 128 2.01 -10.36 -16.42
C GLU A 128 0.89 -11.29 -16.94
N GLY A 129 0.38 -12.20 -16.12
CA GLY A 129 -0.82 -12.98 -16.43
C GLY A 129 -2.10 -12.13 -16.44
N PHE A 130 -2.19 -11.06 -15.64
CA PHE A 130 -3.39 -10.23 -15.55
C PHE A 130 -3.58 -9.38 -16.82
N ALA A 131 -4.84 -9.00 -17.07
CA ALA A 131 -5.19 -8.05 -18.11
C ALA A 131 -4.40 -6.73 -17.97
N ALA A 132 -3.85 -6.22 -19.08
CA ALA A 132 -2.97 -5.05 -19.09
C ALA A 132 -3.49 -3.83 -18.31
N PRO A 133 -4.79 -3.46 -18.35
CA PRO A 133 -5.31 -2.33 -17.58
C PRO A 133 -5.21 -2.46 -16.05
N ARG A 134 -5.08 -3.68 -15.51
CA ARG A 134 -4.96 -3.94 -14.07
C ARG A 134 -3.53 -3.84 -13.57
N ARG A 135 -2.55 -4.03 -14.47
CA ARG A 135 -1.13 -4.13 -14.12
C ARG A 135 -0.58 -2.88 -13.41
N PRO A 136 -0.93 -1.63 -13.77
CA PRO A 136 -0.43 -0.47 -13.03
C PRO A 136 -0.76 -0.51 -11.53
N ASP A 137 -1.99 -0.89 -11.19
CA ASP A 137 -2.43 -0.98 -9.79
C ASP A 137 -1.78 -2.18 -9.07
N LEU A 138 -1.64 -3.32 -9.75
CA LEU A 138 -0.93 -4.50 -9.23
C LEU A 138 0.55 -4.20 -8.97
N PHE A 139 1.25 -3.54 -9.89
CA PHE A 139 2.65 -3.15 -9.73
C PHE A 139 2.82 -2.10 -8.64
N ALA A 140 1.89 -1.15 -8.48
CA ALA A 140 1.90 -0.24 -7.34
C ALA A 140 1.78 -1.00 -6.00
N GLY A 141 0.88 -1.99 -5.92
CA GLY A 141 0.78 -2.86 -4.76
C GLY A 141 2.05 -3.65 -4.48
N LEU A 142 2.66 -4.21 -5.53
CA LEU A 142 3.90 -4.99 -5.44
C LEU A 142 5.07 -4.15 -4.89
N GLY A 143 5.25 -2.94 -5.43
CA GLY A 143 6.29 -2.01 -4.96
C GLY A 143 6.09 -1.60 -3.50
N LEU A 144 4.83 -1.42 -3.07
CA LEU A 144 4.49 -1.17 -1.67
C LEU A 144 4.87 -2.36 -0.79
N ALA A 145 4.44 -3.58 -1.12
CA ALA A 145 4.72 -4.76 -0.30
C ALA A 145 6.23 -5.08 -0.22
N ALA A 146 6.95 -5.03 -1.35
CA ALA A 146 8.40 -5.24 -1.36
C ALA A 146 9.14 -4.24 -0.47
N THR A 147 8.71 -2.97 -0.45
CA THR A 147 9.33 -1.92 0.36
C THR A 147 8.90 -1.97 1.83
N TYR A 148 7.65 -2.34 2.11
CA TYR A 148 7.10 -2.37 3.47
C TYR A 148 7.50 -3.64 4.23
N ALA A 149 7.45 -4.80 3.57
CA ALA A 149 7.71 -6.11 4.16
C ALA A 149 9.17 -6.55 4.01
N GLY A 150 9.84 -6.16 2.92
CA GLY A 150 11.16 -6.69 2.56
C GLY A 150 11.09 -8.18 2.20
N GLY A 151 12.20 -8.90 2.39
CA GLY A 151 12.29 -10.34 2.16
C GLY A 151 13.05 -10.75 0.90
N ALA A 152 13.48 -9.78 0.09
CA ALA A 152 14.34 -10.00 -1.08
C ALA A 152 15.68 -9.27 -0.92
N THR A 153 16.71 -9.83 -1.52
CA THR A 153 18.05 -9.25 -1.64
C THR A 153 18.10 -8.11 -2.66
N ALA A 154 19.18 -7.32 -2.66
CA ALA A 154 19.35 -6.23 -3.62
C ALA A 154 19.32 -6.70 -5.09
N ASP A 155 19.91 -7.87 -5.38
CA ASP A 155 19.94 -8.45 -6.74
C ASP A 155 18.55 -8.93 -7.19
N GLU A 156 17.79 -9.56 -6.29
CA GLU A 156 16.40 -9.92 -6.54
C GLU A 156 15.54 -8.66 -6.76
N LEU A 157 15.77 -7.59 -5.98
CA LEU A 157 15.09 -6.31 -6.16
C LEU A 157 15.48 -5.60 -7.47
N ALA A 158 16.70 -5.79 -7.97
CA ALA A 158 17.09 -5.32 -9.31
C ALA A 158 16.27 -6.06 -10.38
N THR A 159 16.00 -7.35 -10.21
CA THR A 159 15.09 -8.10 -11.08
C THR A 159 13.68 -7.50 -11.06
N LEU A 160 13.17 -7.10 -9.89
CA LEU A 160 11.87 -6.40 -9.78
C LEU A 160 11.86 -5.10 -10.58
N ARG A 161 12.90 -4.28 -10.40
CA ARG A 161 13.05 -2.99 -11.08
C ARG A 161 13.06 -3.18 -12.60
N ASP A 162 13.81 -4.15 -13.08
CA ASP A 162 14.04 -4.36 -14.52
C ASP A 162 12.81 -4.98 -15.20
N ARG A 163 12.20 -6.01 -14.59
CA ARG A 163 10.93 -6.60 -15.08
C ARG A 163 9.77 -5.62 -15.01
N GLY A 164 9.76 -4.77 -13.98
CA GLY A 164 8.74 -3.74 -13.76
C GLY A 164 8.99 -2.44 -14.50
N ALA A 165 9.98 -2.35 -15.41
CA ALA A 165 10.41 -1.08 -16.01
C ALA A 165 9.27 -0.30 -16.69
N ALA A 166 8.34 -0.99 -17.36
CA ALA A 166 7.16 -0.37 -17.98
C ALA A 166 6.20 0.29 -16.95
N TYR A 167 6.25 -0.17 -15.69
CA TYR A 167 5.43 0.28 -14.56
C TYR A 167 6.29 0.92 -13.46
N ARG A 168 7.49 1.42 -13.80
CA ARG A 168 8.45 1.94 -12.82
C ARG A 168 7.87 3.06 -11.94
N ARG A 169 7.01 3.92 -12.50
CA ARG A 169 6.33 4.98 -11.74
C ARG A 169 5.31 4.40 -10.77
N ASP A 170 4.60 3.34 -11.15
CA ASP A 170 3.63 2.66 -10.28
C ASP A 170 4.34 1.95 -9.13
N LEU A 171 5.38 1.16 -9.42
CA LEU A 171 6.27 0.55 -8.41
C LEU A 171 6.80 1.63 -7.44
N GLY A 172 7.31 2.73 -7.98
CA GLY A 172 7.86 3.81 -7.18
C GLY A 172 6.82 4.54 -6.34
N GLN A 173 5.59 4.68 -6.83
CA GLN A 173 4.48 5.20 -6.04
C GLN A 173 4.16 4.29 -4.86
N GLY A 174 4.09 2.97 -5.09
CA GLY A 174 3.91 1.99 -4.03
C GLY A 174 5.01 2.04 -2.98
N ALA A 175 6.26 2.06 -3.44
CA ALA A 175 7.44 2.17 -2.57
C ALA A 175 7.42 3.46 -1.74
N THR A 176 7.00 4.58 -2.33
CA THR A 176 6.85 5.87 -1.64
C THR A 176 5.78 5.79 -0.53
N PHE A 177 4.64 5.13 -0.78
CA PHE A 177 3.64 4.89 0.27
C PHE A 177 4.19 4.04 1.42
N ALA A 178 4.96 2.98 1.12
CA ALA A 178 5.57 2.15 2.14
C ALA A 178 6.62 2.91 2.98
N ALA A 179 7.45 3.73 2.32
CA ALA A 179 8.43 4.58 2.96
C ALA A 179 7.77 5.55 3.95
N GLU A 180 6.70 6.23 3.52
CA GLU A 180 5.94 7.11 4.42
C GLU A 180 5.28 6.34 5.56
N ALA A 181 4.65 5.20 5.29
CA ALA A 181 4.03 4.41 6.35
C ALA A 181 5.04 3.97 7.43
N ARG A 182 6.26 3.62 7.03
CA ARG A 182 7.34 3.25 7.96
C ARG A 182 7.96 4.46 8.66
N ALA A 183 8.11 5.59 7.96
CA ALA A 183 8.64 6.84 8.52
C ALA A 183 7.68 7.43 9.57
N ARG A 184 6.39 7.56 9.23
CA ARG A 184 5.33 8.00 10.14
C ARG A 184 5.28 7.15 11.41
N ALA A 185 5.39 5.85 11.25
CA ALA A 185 5.40 4.89 12.36
C ALA A 185 6.73 4.84 13.15
N ARG A 186 7.76 5.60 12.73
CA ARG A 186 9.11 5.63 13.33
C ARG A 186 9.77 4.24 13.43
N ILE A 187 9.50 3.38 12.45
CA ILE A 187 9.98 1.99 12.40
C ILE A 187 10.55 1.63 11.02
N VAL A 188 11.26 2.58 10.40
CA VAL A 188 11.99 2.35 9.14
C VAL A 188 12.95 1.18 9.31
N GLN A 189 12.87 0.19 8.42
CA GLN A 189 13.74 -0.99 8.43
C GLN A 189 14.83 -0.83 7.37
N PRO A 190 16.00 -1.51 7.51
CA PRO A 190 17.03 -1.52 6.48
C PRO A 190 16.48 -1.89 5.09
N ASN A 191 15.65 -2.93 5.02
CA ASN A 191 15.01 -3.36 3.77
C ASN A 191 14.07 -2.29 3.18
N THR A 192 13.43 -1.46 4.01
CA THR A 192 12.62 -0.34 3.50
C THR A 192 13.50 0.67 2.77
N ALA A 193 14.66 1.02 3.32
CA ALA A 193 15.60 1.94 2.68
C ALA A 193 16.21 1.33 1.40
N THR A 194 16.68 0.08 1.47
CA THR A 194 17.28 -0.61 0.32
C THR A 194 16.28 -0.77 -0.83
N THR A 195 15.07 -1.29 -0.57
CA THR A 195 14.08 -1.48 -1.63
C THR A 195 13.63 -0.15 -2.25
N LEU A 196 13.42 0.88 -1.43
CA LEU A 196 13.07 2.21 -1.94
C LEU A 196 14.17 2.75 -2.87
N ALA A 197 15.44 2.66 -2.43
CA ALA A 197 16.58 3.12 -3.22
C ALA A 197 16.67 2.38 -4.56
N VAL A 198 16.54 1.05 -4.57
CA VAL A 198 16.58 0.24 -5.80
C VAL A 198 15.44 0.60 -6.76
N LEU A 199 14.22 0.80 -6.27
CA LEU A 199 13.05 1.03 -7.13
C LEU A 199 12.91 2.49 -7.60
N THR A 200 13.40 3.46 -6.82
CA THR A 200 13.07 4.88 -7.03
C THR A 200 14.27 5.81 -7.07
N GLY A 201 15.37 5.36 -6.48
CA GLY A 201 16.54 6.18 -6.22
C GLY A 201 16.42 7.17 -5.06
N GLN A 202 15.30 7.16 -4.33
CA GLN A 202 15.05 8.08 -3.23
C GLN A 202 15.55 7.56 -1.89
N ARG A 203 15.83 8.48 -0.97
CA ARG A 203 15.94 8.19 0.47
C ARG A 203 14.54 8.20 1.09
N VAL A 204 14.39 7.47 2.21
CA VAL A 204 13.10 7.35 2.92
C VAL A 204 12.53 8.72 3.33
N ALA A 205 13.36 9.64 3.82
CA ALA A 205 12.94 10.98 4.21
C ALA A 205 12.39 11.81 3.04
N ASP A 206 13.02 11.72 1.86
CA ASP A 206 12.60 12.46 0.66
C ASP A 206 11.29 11.89 0.12
N ALA A 207 11.16 10.56 0.07
CA ALA A 207 9.93 9.88 -0.34
C ALA A 207 8.76 10.17 0.62
N SER A 208 9.01 10.14 1.94
CA SER A 208 8.04 10.52 2.95
C SER A 208 7.55 11.96 2.75
N THR A 209 8.47 12.91 2.53
CA THR A 209 8.12 14.31 2.21
C THR A 209 7.27 14.41 0.95
N ILE A 210 7.62 13.70 -0.12
CA ILE A 210 6.82 13.65 -1.36
C ILE A 210 5.40 13.14 -1.07
N ALA A 211 5.26 12.08 -0.28
CA ALA A 211 3.96 11.51 0.07
C ALA A 211 3.10 12.50 0.86
N ILE A 212 3.68 13.17 1.86
CA ILE A 212 3.01 14.17 2.70
C ILE A 212 2.55 15.37 1.85
N ASP A 213 3.46 15.98 1.09
CA ASP A 213 3.16 17.16 0.26
C ASP A 213 2.11 16.88 -0.82
N ALA A 214 2.12 15.68 -1.39
CA ALA A 214 1.22 15.33 -2.48
C ALA A 214 -0.21 15.04 -2.00
N ARG A 215 -0.39 14.72 -0.71
CA ARG A 215 -1.65 14.18 -0.15
C ARG A 215 -2.75 15.25 -0.15
N PRO A 216 -3.87 15.00 -0.85
CA PRO A 216 -5.06 15.81 -0.72
C PRO A 216 -5.78 15.64 0.63
N VAL A 217 -6.68 16.57 0.93
CA VAL A 217 -7.58 16.50 2.11
C VAL A 217 -9.06 16.40 1.73
N VAL A 218 -9.38 16.14 0.45
CA VAL A 218 -10.76 16.10 -0.07
C VAL A 218 -11.05 14.81 -0.82
N HIS A 219 -12.32 14.39 -0.86
CA HIS A 219 -12.75 13.16 -1.54
C HIS A 219 -12.56 13.20 -3.06
N THR A 220 -12.74 14.37 -3.68
CA THR A 220 -12.79 14.54 -5.14
C THR A 220 -12.00 15.75 -5.56
N ILE A 221 -11.14 15.60 -6.56
CA ILE A 221 -10.42 16.68 -7.22
C ILE A 221 -10.64 16.53 -8.73
N ASN A 222 -11.21 17.55 -9.37
CA ASN A 222 -11.47 17.57 -10.82
C ASN A 222 -12.18 16.29 -11.30
N GLY A 223 -13.24 15.87 -10.59
CA GLY A 223 -14.02 14.68 -10.92
C GLY A 223 -13.36 13.33 -10.64
N ARG A 224 -12.12 13.29 -10.14
CA ARG A 224 -11.39 12.05 -9.79
C ARG A 224 -11.30 11.85 -8.28
N PRO A 225 -11.15 10.61 -7.77
CA PRO A 225 -10.87 10.37 -6.36
C PRO A 225 -9.63 11.13 -5.91
N GLY A 226 -9.69 11.81 -4.76
CA GLY A 226 -8.52 12.47 -4.17
C GLY A 226 -7.35 11.50 -3.97
N PHE A 227 -7.65 10.24 -3.66
CA PHE A 227 -6.65 9.17 -3.57
C PHE A 227 -5.95 8.86 -4.89
N GLU A 228 -6.64 8.86 -6.03
CA GLU A 228 -5.97 8.67 -7.32
C GLU A 228 -5.12 9.88 -7.70
N VAL A 229 -5.58 11.09 -7.38
CA VAL A 229 -4.78 12.31 -7.56
C VAL A 229 -3.52 12.29 -6.69
N TRP A 230 -3.61 11.77 -5.47
CA TRP A 230 -2.44 11.56 -4.60
C TRP A 230 -1.42 10.63 -5.25
N ARG A 231 -1.88 9.46 -5.71
CA ARG A 231 -1.04 8.47 -6.39
C ARG A 231 -0.41 9.05 -7.65
N GLU A 232 -1.17 9.77 -8.48
CA GLU A 232 -0.66 10.43 -9.68
C GLU A 232 0.43 11.45 -9.37
N ARG A 233 0.21 12.34 -8.39
CA ARG A 233 1.23 13.32 -7.96
C ARG A 233 2.52 12.66 -7.50
N ILE A 234 2.41 11.53 -6.80
CA ILE A 234 3.59 10.75 -6.40
C ILE A 234 4.27 10.12 -7.63
N ARG A 235 3.53 9.52 -8.56
CA ARG A 235 4.10 8.94 -9.81
C ARG A 235 4.92 9.97 -10.61
N HIS A 236 4.58 11.25 -10.52
CA HIS A 236 5.33 12.33 -11.16
C HIS A 236 6.61 12.76 -10.42
N ARG A 237 6.75 12.42 -9.13
CA ARG A 237 7.84 12.88 -8.24
C ARG A 237 8.71 11.75 -7.67
N CYS A 238 8.24 10.50 -7.75
CA CYS A 238 8.84 9.40 -6.98
C CYS A 238 10.19 8.94 -7.51
N LEU A 239 10.51 9.14 -8.79
CA LEU A 239 11.75 8.66 -9.38
C LEU A 239 12.81 9.75 -9.45
N THR A 240 14.05 9.45 -9.06
CA THR A 240 15.22 10.25 -9.40
C THR A 240 15.71 9.91 -10.81
N ALA A 241 16.54 10.77 -11.40
CA ALA A 241 17.17 10.48 -12.69
C ALA A 241 18.20 9.35 -12.58
N GLU A 242 18.82 9.20 -11.42
CA GLU A 242 19.86 8.21 -11.13
C GLU A 242 19.53 7.47 -9.83
N PRO A 243 19.22 6.17 -9.88
CA PRO A 243 19.15 5.35 -8.68
C PRO A 243 20.56 5.29 -8.05
N PRO A 244 20.72 5.51 -6.74
CA PRO A 244 21.99 5.32 -6.08
C PRO A 244 22.38 3.85 -6.15
N ASP A 245 23.68 3.59 -6.23
CA ASP A 245 24.23 2.25 -6.11
C ASP A 245 23.95 1.71 -4.70
N PRO A 246 23.15 0.64 -4.54
CA PRO A 246 22.84 0.09 -3.22
C PRO A 246 24.08 -0.47 -2.49
N THR A 247 25.20 -0.67 -3.19
CA THR A 247 26.47 -1.13 -2.60
C THR A 247 27.33 0.01 -2.05
N ALA A 248 26.97 1.27 -2.32
CA ALA A 248 27.64 2.43 -1.73
C ALA A 248 27.25 2.56 -0.25
N SER A 249 28.01 1.87 0.60
CA SER A 249 27.88 1.82 2.06
C SER A 249 27.54 3.18 2.67
N ALA A 250 26.52 3.20 3.54
CA ALA A 250 26.25 4.32 4.43
C ALA A 250 27.53 4.69 5.19
N ALA A 251 27.90 5.97 5.15
CA ALA A 251 29.04 6.49 5.90
C ALA A 251 28.88 6.13 7.40
N PRO A 252 29.97 5.73 8.08
CA PRO A 252 29.89 5.30 9.47
C PRO A 252 29.35 6.45 10.33
N GLU A 253 28.26 6.17 11.06
CA GLU A 253 27.78 7.04 12.12
C GLU A 253 28.94 7.32 13.07
N THR A 254 29.35 8.58 13.11
CA THR A 254 30.42 9.08 13.96
C THR A 254 29.94 8.96 15.40
N THR A 255 30.28 7.84 16.03
CA THR A 255 30.02 7.61 17.45
C THR A 255 31.00 8.48 18.21
N ALA A 256 30.54 9.68 18.57
CA ALA A 256 31.19 10.53 19.56
C ALA A 256 31.21 9.75 20.89
N LYS A 257 32.33 9.10 21.21
CA LYS A 257 32.58 8.59 22.54
C LYS A 257 33.14 9.71 23.41
N ALA A 258 32.33 10.07 24.39
CA ALA A 258 32.57 11.03 25.44
C ALA A 258 33.71 10.61 26.37
N GLU A 259 34.50 11.61 26.76
CA GLU A 259 35.01 11.93 28.10
C GLU A 259 35.16 10.78 29.12
N SER A 260 36.42 10.38 29.35
CA SER A 260 37.04 10.14 30.67
C SER A 260 38.56 10.18 30.55
#